data_AF-A0A1C5LPC1-F1
#
_entry.id   AF-A0A1C5LPC1-F1
#
_cell.length_a   1.000
_cell.length_b   1.000
_cell.length_c   1.000
_cell.angle_alpha   90.00
_cell.angle_beta   90.00
_cell.angle_gamma   90.00
#
_symmetry.space_group_name_H-M   'P 1'
#
loop_
_entity.id
_entity.type
_entity.pdbx_description
1 polymer ?
#
loop_
_entity_poly.entity_id
_entity_poly.type
_entity_poly.pdbx_seq_one_letter_code
_entity_poly.pdbx_strand_id
1 'polypeptide(L)'
;MKKNIKILCTAAVMGCLTAFPSWAAETKAEYKEEIAPVRAELKALESEMKPIREENKASAARYKSVRLSKKETGSLSVSKETWKKAKELHSQITAIRKDMGKSTGKDLRQQIKTAVKEKNFHTAIQSMDQLLELKKSRQDPINEIHQIWQQIDTLLQQG
;
A
#
# COMPACT_ATOMS: atom_id res chain seq x y z
N MET A 1 -47.39 -45.04 4.98
CA MET A 1 -46.98 -46.39 4.51
C MET A 1 -45.59 -46.31 3.92
N LYS A 2 -44.73 -47.21 4.39
CA LYS A 2 -43.28 -47.33 4.15
C LYS A 2 -42.98 -47.76 2.72
N LYS A 3 -42.07 -47.07 2.00
CA LYS A 3 -41.18 -47.62 0.93
C LYS A 3 -39.94 -46.70 0.83
N ASN A 4 -38.85 -47.01 1.52
CA ASN A 4 -37.74 -47.90 1.14
C ASN A 4 -36.55 -47.13 0.56
N ILE A 5 -35.55 -46.97 1.43
CA ILE A 5 -34.16 -46.60 1.19
C ILE A 5 -33.51 -47.53 0.14
N LYS A 6 -32.85 -46.92 -0.85
CA LYS A 6 -31.69 -47.46 -1.59
C LYS A 6 -30.74 -46.26 -1.81
N ILE A 7 -29.73 -46.09 -0.96
CA ILE A 7 -28.35 -46.52 -1.21
C ILE A 7 -27.85 -45.97 -2.57
N LEU A 8 -27.07 -44.89 -2.52
CA LEU A 8 -25.64 -44.99 -2.78
C LEU A 8 -24.94 -43.71 -2.32
N CYS A 9 -24.09 -43.83 -1.31
CA CYS A 9 -23.00 -42.90 -1.06
C CYS A 9 -22.17 -42.79 -2.34
N THR A 10 -22.27 -41.67 -3.06
CA THR A 10 -21.20 -41.24 -3.96
C THR A 10 -20.04 -40.83 -3.06
N ALA A 11 -19.15 -41.80 -2.89
CA ALA A 11 -17.91 -41.72 -2.15
C ALA A 11 -17.19 -40.41 -2.44
N ALA A 12 -16.62 -39.86 -1.36
CA ALA A 12 -15.33 -39.20 -1.34
C ALA A 12 -14.47 -39.56 -2.57
N VAL A 13 -14.52 -38.72 -3.60
CA VAL A 13 -13.47 -38.68 -4.63
C VAL A 13 -12.46 -37.66 -4.15
N MET A 14 -11.34 -38.20 -3.69
CA MET A 14 -10.05 -37.55 -3.50
C MET A 14 -10.00 -36.36 -2.52
N GLY A 15 -10.09 -36.68 -1.23
CA GLY A 15 -9.03 -36.22 -0.34
C GLY A 15 -7.80 -37.10 -0.58
N CYS A 16 -6.83 -36.62 -1.37
CA CYS A 16 -5.41 -36.96 -1.29
C CYS A 16 -4.60 -36.21 -2.37
N LEU A 17 -3.75 -35.29 -1.91
CA LEU A 17 -2.38 -35.13 -2.38
C LEU A 17 -2.17 -34.70 -3.85
N THR A 18 -2.43 -33.43 -4.11
CA THR A 18 -1.35 -32.57 -4.61
C THR A 18 -1.36 -31.34 -3.71
N ALA A 19 -0.73 -31.37 -2.52
CA ALA A 19 0.66 -30.92 -2.46
C ALA A 19 1.12 -30.46 -3.83
N PHE A 20 0.69 -29.27 -4.26
CA PHE A 20 1.41 -28.58 -5.30
C PHE A 20 2.85 -28.64 -4.83
N PRO A 21 3.76 -29.29 -5.58
CA PRO A 21 5.15 -29.14 -5.27
C PRO A 21 5.37 -27.64 -5.19
N SER A 22 6.34 -27.20 -4.42
CA SER A 22 7.00 -25.92 -4.68
C SER A 22 7.57 -26.00 -6.09
N TRP A 23 6.70 -25.91 -7.09
CA TRP A 23 7.01 -26.03 -8.48
C TRP A 23 7.42 -24.62 -8.82
N ALA A 24 8.71 -24.39 -8.73
CA ALA A 24 9.30 -23.19 -9.30
C ALA A 24 8.73 -23.09 -10.71
N ALA A 25 7.86 -22.10 -10.97
CA ALA A 25 7.24 -21.91 -12.28
C ALA A 25 8.29 -22.17 -13.37
N GLU A 26 8.16 -23.27 -14.10
CA GLU A 26 9.19 -23.71 -15.04
C GLU A 26 9.00 -23.00 -16.37
N THR A 27 7.75 -22.59 -16.65
CA THR A 27 7.40 -21.85 -17.85
C THR A 27 6.91 -20.44 -17.55
N LYS A 28 7.10 -19.57 -18.55
CA LYS A 28 6.61 -18.19 -18.51
C LYS A 28 5.08 -18.10 -18.42
N ALA A 29 4.36 -19.16 -18.79
CA ALA A 29 2.90 -19.20 -18.72
C ALA A 29 2.43 -19.34 -17.27
N GLU A 30 2.98 -20.30 -16.53
CA GLU A 30 2.67 -20.50 -15.11
C GLU A 30 3.06 -19.30 -14.28
N TYR A 31 4.25 -18.72 -14.53
CA TYR A 31 4.67 -17.48 -13.90
C TYR A 31 3.62 -16.37 -14.06
N LYS A 32 3.02 -16.24 -15.25
CA LYS A 32 2.01 -15.20 -15.50
C LYS A 32 0.71 -15.47 -14.76
N GLU A 33 0.31 -16.73 -14.63
CA GLU A 33 -0.89 -17.13 -13.90
C GLU A 33 -0.72 -16.90 -12.41
N GLU A 34 0.42 -17.30 -11.84
CA GLU A 34 0.71 -17.15 -10.41
C GLU A 34 0.83 -15.68 -9.98
N ILE A 35 1.45 -14.82 -10.80
CA ILE A 35 1.57 -13.39 -10.46
C ILE A 35 0.33 -12.58 -10.84
N ALA A 36 -0.62 -13.12 -11.61
CA ALA A 36 -1.83 -12.40 -12.00
C ALA A 36 -2.61 -11.85 -10.79
N PRO A 37 -2.89 -12.64 -9.72
CA PRO A 37 -3.53 -12.12 -8.52
C PRO A 37 -2.66 -11.06 -7.82
N VAL A 38 -1.36 -11.31 -7.66
CA VAL A 38 -0.41 -10.36 -7.03
C VAL A 38 -0.38 -9.02 -7.77
N ARG A 39 -0.42 -9.04 -9.11
CA ARG A 39 -0.50 -7.83 -9.93
C ARG A 39 -1.84 -7.11 -9.80
N ALA A 40 -2.94 -7.84 -9.71
CA ALA A 40 -4.26 -7.26 -9.51
C ALA A 40 -4.33 -6.55 -8.15
N GLU A 41 -3.85 -7.19 -7.08
CA GLU A 41 -3.75 -6.59 -5.74
C GLU A 41 -2.87 -5.34 -5.74
N LEU A 42 -1.67 -5.42 -6.33
CA LEU A 42 -0.77 -4.25 -6.44
C LEU A 42 -1.43 -3.08 -7.18
N LYS A 43 -2.20 -3.36 -8.23
CA LYS A 43 -2.92 -2.34 -9.00
C LYS A 43 -4.07 -1.74 -8.20
N ALA A 44 -4.83 -2.56 -7.47
CA ALA A 44 -5.90 -2.11 -6.58
C ALA A 44 -5.34 -1.18 -5.48
N LEU A 45 -4.32 -1.63 -4.77
CA LEU A 45 -3.63 -0.85 -3.74
C LEU A 45 -3.07 0.47 -4.30
N GLU A 46 -2.49 0.46 -5.49
CA GLU A 46 -1.99 1.69 -6.12
C GLU A 46 -3.12 2.65 -6.49
N SER A 47 -4.28 2.13 -6.93
CA SER A 47 -5.45 2.94 -7.25
C SER A 47 -6.07 3.61 -6.02
N GLU A 48 -6.07 2.93 -4.87
CA GLU A 48 -6.55 3.49 -3.60
C GLU A 48 -5.56 4.51 -3.01
N MET A 49 -4.25 4.24 -3.11
CA MET A 49 -3.22 5.10 -2.53
C MET A 49 -2.94 6.37 -3.34
N LYS A 50 -3.21 6.35 -4.65
CA LYS A 50 -2.95 7.51 -5.53
C LYS A 50 -3.75 8.77 -5.14
N PRO A 51 -5.08 8.75 -4.97
CA PRO A 51 -5.83 9.94 -4.58
C PRO A 51 -5.38 10.49 -3.23
N ILE A 52 -5.17 9.61 -2.24
CA ILE A 52 -4.69 9.99 -0.89
C ILE A 52 -3.35 10.73 -0.96
N ARG A 53 -2.44 10.30 -1.83
CA ARG A 53 -1.14 10.97 -2.02
C ARG A 53 -1.27 12.36 -2.65
N GLU A 54 -2.17 12.53 -3.61
CA GLU A 54 -2.41 13.82 -4.23
C GLU A 54 -3.10 14.79 -3.26
N GLU A 55 -4.06 14.32 -2.47
CA GLU A 55 -4.68 15.09 -1.39
C GLU A 55 -3.65 15.52 -0.34
N ASN A 56 -2.82 14.60 0.13
CA ASN A 56 -1.74 14.91 1.07
C ASN A 56 -0.74 15.94 0.51
N LYS A 57 -0.50 15.92 -0.80
CA LYS A 57 0.35 16.91 -1.47
C LYS A 57 -0.32 18.29 -1.51
N ALA A 58 -1.63 18.34 -1.74
CA ALA A 58 -2.41 19.57 -1.70
C ALA A 58 -2.46 20.17 -0.29
N SER A 59 -2.77 19.40 0.75
CA SER A 59 -2.76 19.85 2.15
C SER A 59 -1.34 20.30 2.58
N ALA A 60 -0.30 19.58 2.15
CA ALA A 60 1.07 20.01 2.38
C ALA A 60 1.42 21.33 1.69
N ALA A 61 0.88 21.60 0.50
CA ALA A 61 1.06 22.87 -0.19
C ALA A 61 0.36 24.02 0.56
N ARG A 62 -0.87 23.80 1.05
CA ARG A 62 -1.61 24.77 1.89
C ARG A 62 -0.86 25.10 3.18
N TYR A 63 -0.38 24.09 3.90
CA TYR A 63 0.41 24.34 5.11
C TYR A 63 1.70 25.12 4.81
N LYS A 64 2.37 24.84 3.67
CA LYS A 64 3.55 25.59 3.25
C LYS A 64 3.23 27.04 2.88
N SER A 65 2.11 27.30 2.20
CA SER A 65 1.72 28.68 1.85
C SER A 65 1.43 29.51 3.10
N VAL A 66 0.74 28.95 4.09
CA VAL A 66 0.53 29.63 5.40
C VAL A 66 1.86 29.89 6.12
N ARG A 67 2.81 28.96 6.02
CA ARG A 67 4.16 29.18 6.58
C ARG A 67 4.93 30.29 5.86
N LEU A 68 4.78 30.40 4.54
CA LEU A 68 5.45 31.40 3.72
C LEU A 68 4.85 32.79 3.94
N SER A 69 3.52 32.90 3.97
CA SER A 69 2.84 34.17 4.29
C SER A 69 3.25 34.70 5.66
N LYS A 70 3.41 33.83 6.66
CA LYS A 70 3.98 34.23 7.97
C LYS A 70 5.38 34.85 7.85
N LYS A 71 6.25 34.29 7.00
CA LYS A 71 7.62 34.77 6.82
C LYS A 71 7.67 36.11 6.08
N GLU A 72 6.79 36.28 5.10
CA GLU A 72 6.78 37.45 4.22
C GLU A 72 6.02 38.64 4.83
N THR A 73 4.87 38.38 5.47
CA THR A 73 3.97 39.43 5.97
C THR A 73 4.12 39.68 7.48
N GLY A 74 4.84 38.81 8.21
CA GLY A 74 5.01 38.91 9.67
C GLY A 74 3.73 38.62 10.49
N SER A 75 2.57 38.51 9.84
CA SER A 75 1.28 38.17 10.41
C SER A 75 0.87 36.74 10.07
N LEU A 76 0.24 36.05 11.03
CA LEU A 76 -0.39 34.75 10.80
C LEU A 76 -1.85 34.99 10.39
N SER A 77 -2.30 34.36 9.31
CA SER A 77 -3.73 34.36 8.97
C SER A 77 -4.59 33.57 9.97
N VAL A 78 -3.96 32.69 10.76
CA VAL A 78 -4.60 31.76 11.71
C VAL A 78 -4.08 32.06 13.12
N SER A 79 -4.88 31.79 14.15
CA SER A 79 -4.48 32.04 15.55
C SER A 79 -3.13 31.40 15.94
N LYS A 80 -2.39 32.03 16.86
CA LYS A 80 -1.05 31.56 17.27
C LYS A 80 -1.07 30.15 17.88
N GLU A 81 -2.17 29.76 18.51
CA GLU A 81 -2.34 28.44 19.13
C GLU A 81 -2.66 27.34 18.13
N THR A 82 -3.57 27.58 17.18
CA THR A 82 -3.87 26.63 16.09
C THR A 82 -2.62 26.37 15.24
N TRP A 83 -1.81 27.41 14.99
CA TRP A 83 -0.54 27.25 14.29
C TRP A 83 0.48 26.38 15.07
N LYS A 84 0.53 26.48 16.40
CA LYS A 84 1.39 25.59 17.22
C LYS A 84 0.92 24.13 17.11
N LYS A 85 -0.38 23.88 17.20
CA LYS A 85 -0.96 22.52 17.05
C LYS A 85 -0.69 21.96 15.65
N ALA A 86 -0.90 22.74 14.60
CA ALA A 86 -0.59 22.33 13.22
C ALA A 86 0.91 22.02 13.03
N LYS A 87 1.81 22.76 13.68
CA LYS A 87 3.25 22.49 13.65
C LYS A 87 3.62 21.17 14.33
N GLU A 88 2.97 20.85 15.44
CA GLU A 88 3.16 19.59 16.15
C GLU A 88 2.66 18.40 15.31
N LEU A 89 1.47 18.50 14.73
CA LEU A 89 0.96 17.49 13.80
C LEU A 89 1.88 17.29 12.59
N HIS A 90 2.44 18.39 12.05
CA HIS A 90 3.44 18.29 10.98
C HIS A 90 4.74 17.62 11.44
N SER A 91 5.14 17.78 12.71
CA SER A 91 6.32 17.10 13.27
C SER A 91 6.08 15.59 13.33
N GLN A 92 4.89 15.15 13.73
CA GLN A 92 4.46 13.75 13.73
C GLN A 92 4.47 13.16 12.32
N ILE A 93 3.93 13.85 11.32
CA ILE A 93 4.04 13.44 9.90
C ILE A 93 5.51 13.24 9.48
N THR A 94 6.39 14.10 9.97
CA THR A 94 7.82 14.01 9.65
C THR A 94 8.48 12.81 10.33
N ALA A 95 8.08 12.45 11.55
CA ALA A 95 8.54 11.25 12.25
C ALA A 95 8.09 9.98 11.51
N ILE A 96 6.79 9.86 11.20
CA ILE A 96 6.24 8.71 10.46
C ILE A 96 6.96 8.51 9.12
N ARG A 97 7.27 9.60 8.40
CA ARG A 97 8.05 9.53 7.15
C ARG A 97 9.49 9.06 7.32
N LYS A 98 10.12 9.35 8.45
CA LYS A 98 11.47 8.83 8.76
C LYS A 98 11.41 7.34 9.05
N ASP A 99 10.43 6.91 9.84
CA ASP A 99 10.26 5.52 10.24
C ASP A 99 9.92 4.61 9.04
N MET A 100 9.13 5.12 8.09
CA MET A 100 8.88 4.44 6.81
C MET A 100 10.13 4.18 5.96
N GLY A 101 11.23 4.91 6.19
CA GLY A 101 12.47 4.78 5.43
C GLY A 101 12.36 5.09 3.93
N LYS A 102 13.49 4.97 3.23
CA LYS A 102 13.63 5.28 1.79
C LYS A 102 13.30 4.13 0.83
N SER A 103 12.75 3.00 1.29
CA SER A 103 12.51 1.83 0.43
C SER A 103 11.42 2.11 -0.62
N THR A 104 11.84 2.54 -1.82
CA THR A 104 10.93 2.93 -2.92
C THR A 104 10.38 1.74 -3.72
N GLY A 105 10.77 0.51 -3.38
CA GLY A 105 10.44 -0.70 -4.14
C GLY A 105 11.04 -0.71 -5.55
N LYS A 106 11.89 0.27 -5.91
CA LYS A 106 12.52 0.39 -7.21
C LYS A 106 13.48 -0.77 -7.47
N ASP A 107 14.25 -1.14 -6.45
CA ASP A 107 15.22 -2.24 -6.52
C ASP A 107 14.50 -3.58 -6.72
N LEU A 108 13.42 -3.84 -5.97
CA LEU A 108 12.57 -5.01 -6.17
C LEU A 108 12.00 -5.08 -7.59
N ARG A 109 11.47 -3.95 -8.12
CA ARG A 109 10.99 -3.91 -9.52
C ARG A 109 12.08 -4.18 -10.54
N GLN A 110 13.31 -3.77 -10.27
CA GLN A 110 14.45 -4.07 -11.13
C GLN A 110 14.82 -5.54 -11.03
N GLN A 111 14.87 -6.11 -9.82
CA GLN A 111 15.13 -7.53 -9.57
C GLN A 111 14.09 -8.43 -10.24
N ILE A 112 12.80 -8.08 -10.17
CA ILE A 112 11.73 -8.80 -10.89
C ILE A 112 12.02 -8.79 -12.40
N LYS A 113 12.39 -7.64 -12.96
CA LYS A 113 12.69 -7.52 -14.40
C LYS A 113 13.90 -8.34 -14.81
N THR A 114 14.97 -8.38 -14.00
CA THR A 114 16.16 -9.19 -14.29
C THR A 114 15.86 -10.68 -14.16
N ALA A 115 15.21 -11.09 -13.07
CA ALA A 115 14.83 -12.47 -12.82
C ALA A 115 13.92 -13.04 -13.93
N VAL A 116 12.96 -12.25 -14.43
CA VAL A 116 12.12 -12.65 -15.57
C VAL A 116 12.91 -12.79 -16.88
N LYS A 117 13.93 -11.95 -17.11
CA LYS A 117 14.82 -12.06 -18.29
C LYS A 117 15.69 -13.30 -18.22
N GLU A 118 16.19 -13.62 -17.02
CA GLU A 118 17.01 -14.79 -16.73
C GLU A 118 16.19 -16.09 -16.65
N LYS A 119 14.86 -16.02 -16.84
CA LYS A 119 13.91 -17.13 -16.65
C LYS A 119 13.95 -17.73 -15.24
N ASN A 120 14.47 -16.98 -14.27
CA ASN A 120 14.40 -17.33 -12.86
C ASN A 120 13.05 -16.84 -12.29
N PHE A 121 11.99 -17.60 -12.61
CA PHE A 121 10.63 -17.22 -12.24
C PHE A 121 10.38 -17.33 -10.73
N HIS A 122 11.05 -18.25 -10.04
CA HIS A 122 10.96 -18.39 -8.59
C HIS A 122 11.40 -17.10 -7.87
N THR A 123 12.60 -16.59 -8.19
CA THR A 123 13.07 -15.32 -7.62
C THR A 123 12.18 -14.15 -8.05
N ALA A 124 11.65 -14.17 -9.28
CA ALA A 124 10.74 -13.12 -9.75
C ALA A 124 9.42 -13.09 -8.95
N ILE A 125 8.86 -14.24 -8.58
CA ILE A 125 7.65 -14.34 -7.75
C ILE A 125 7.94 -13.85 -6.34
N GLN A 126 9.01 -14.35 -5.72
CA GLN A 126 9.42 -13.91 -4.37
C GLN A 126 9.63 -12.39 -4.28
N SER A 127 10.32 -11.79 -5.26
CA SER A 127 10.50 -10.33 -5.30
C SER A 127 9.18 -9.58 -5.56
N MET A 128 8.20 -10.20 -6.22
CA MET A 128 6.87 -9.64 -6.42
C MET A 128 6.05 -9.64 -5.13
N ASP A 129 6.12 -10.72 -4.36
CA ASP A 129 5.46 -10.83 -3.05
C ASP A 129 6.09 -9.85 -2.05
N GLN A 130 7.42 -9.76 -2.01
CA GLN A 130 8.12 -8.75 -1.21
C GLN A 130 7.71 -7.32 -1.59
N LEU A 131 7.48 -7.05 -2.88
CA LEU A 131 7.01 -5.75 -3.33
C LEU A 131 5.58 -5.48 -2.86
N LEU A 132 4.72 -6.49 -2.85
CA LEU A 132 3.36 -6.41 -2.36
C LEU A 132 3.32 -6.18 -0.84
N GLU A 133 4.08 -6.93 -0.07
CA GLU A 133 4.21 -6.74 1.40
C GLU A 133 4.75 -5.36 1.74
N LEU A 134 5.75 -4.87 0.99
CA LEU A 134 6.26 -3.50 1.14
C LEU A 134 5.18 -2.44 0.85
N LYS A 135 4.24 -2.71 -0.07
CA LYS A 135 3.15 -1.79 -0.38
C LYS A 135 2.06 -1.83 0.68
N LYS A 136 1.68 -3.02 1.17
CA LYS A 136 0.72 -3.21 2.25
C LYS A 136 1.20 -2.56 3.54
N SER A 137 2.42 -2.84 3.98
CA SER A 137 3.04 -2.18 5.16
C SER A 137 3.13 -0.65 5.06
N ARG A 138 3.14 -0.08 3.85
CA ARG A 138 3.14 1.37 3.65
C ARG A 138 1.74 1.99 3.60
N GLN A 139 0.69 1.18 3.54
CA GLN A 139 -0.69 1.67 3.46
C GLN A 139 -1.08 2.36 4.77
N ASP A 140 -0.85 1.71 5.91
CA ASP A 140 -1.26 2.26 7.22
C ASP A 140 -0.57 3.60 7.53
N PRO A 141 0.77 3.74 7.39
CA PRO A 141 1.43 5.03 7.61
C PRO A 141 0.96 6.13 6.65
N ILE A 142 0.59 5.79 5.40
CA ILE A 142 0.06 6.78 4.44
C ILE A 142 -1.33 7.27 4.87
N ASN A 143 -2.17 6.36 5.37
CA ASN A 143 -3.48 6.68 5.90
C ASN A 143 -3.39 7.51 7.18
N GLU A 144 -2.47 7.18 8.09
CA GLU A 144 -2.19 7.98 9.29
C GLU A 144 -1.74 9.39 8.91
N ILE A 145 -0.78 9.51 7.99
CA ILE A 145 -0.35 10.82 7.48
C ILE A 145 -1.52 11.60 6.89
N HIS A 146 -2.41 10.91 6.18
CA HIS A 146 -3.59 11.55 5.59
C HIS A 146 -4.57 12.08 6.63
N GLN A 147 -4.87 11.30 7.67
CA GLN A 147 -5.71 11.75 8.78
C GLN A 147 -5.10 12.96 9.49
N ILE A 148 -3.79 12.96 9.71
CA ILE A 148 -3.09 14.11 10.30
C ILE A 148 -3.17 15.34 9.38
N TRP A 149 -3.06 15.17 8.06
CA TRP A 149 -3.25 16.27 7.11
C TRP A 149 -4.67 16.84 7.13
N GLN A 150 -5.69 15.99 7.21
CA GLN A 150 -7.08 16.43 7.35
C GLN A 150 -7.28 17.23 8.65
N GLN A 151 -6.68 16.80 9.77
CA GLN A 151 -6.71 17.55 11.03
C GLN A 151 -5.99 18.90 10.92
N ILE A 152 -4.87 18.96 10.21
CA ILE A 152 -4.18 20.24 9.96
C ILE A 152 -5.08 21.15 9.11
N ASP A 153 -5.71 20.63 8.06
CA ASP A 153 -6.57 21.41 7.18
C ASP A 153 -7.81 21.95 7.92
N THR A 154 -8.44 21.17 8.80
CA THR A 154 -9.57 21.67 9.61
C THR A 154 -9.12 22.76 10.58
N LEU A 155 -7.96 22.60 11.23
CA LEU A 155 -7.39 23.64 12.11
C LEU A 155 -7.04 24.93 11.35
N LEU A 156 -6.60 24.82 10.10
CA LEU A 156 -6.28 25.97 9.25
C LEU A 156 -7.53 26.66 8.67
N GLN A 157 -8.67 25.97 8.59
CA GLN A 157 -9.95 26.54 8.17
C GLN A 157 -10.73 27.20 9.31
N GLN A 158 -10.51 26.77 10.55
CA GLN A 158 -11.22 27.25 11.74
C GLN A 158 -10.66 28.54 12.34
N GLY A 159 -9.47 28.99 11.91
CA GLY A 159 -8.79 30.17 12.48
C GLY A 159 -8.44 31.19 11.43
#